data_AF-A0A914YU30-F1
#
_entry.id   AF-A0A914YU30-F1
#
_cell.length_a   1.000
_cell.length_b   1.000
_cell.length_c   1.000
_cell.angle_alpha   90.00
_cell.angle_beta   90.00
_cell.angle_gamma   90.00
#
_symmetry.space_group_name_H-M   'P 1'
#
loop_
_entity.id
_entity.type
_entity.pdbx_description
1 polymer ?
#
loop_
_entity_poly.entity_id
_entity_poly.type
_entity_poly.pdbx_seq_one_letter_code
_entity_poly.pdbx_strand_id
1 'polypeptide(L)'
;MHRRLGTTSLCKAKKIVEKTDGNVTIIEVENVEESQKPKVELGKHSCALCALPMKIKYTDVLILEQFMREDGTVLPKQITGICPKQQYRLERCVMQAHWAGLFPDKTLPDFDRAGYKRFNRYWDDDWDMYKTQVKVKAGSWFYVHQHRPRAPLFTIGNKNFEQSKETSKS
;
A
#
# COMPACT_ATOMS: atom_id res chain seq x y z
N MET A 1 27.62 -9.47 7.88
CA MET A 1 26.99 -10.64 7.23
C MET A 1 26.54 -10.25 5.84
N HIS A 2 27.33 -10.61 4.82
CA HIS A 2 27.00 -10.38 3.41
C HIS A 2 25.87 -11.33 2.99
N ARG A 3 24.70 -10.79 2.61
CA ARG A 3 23.67 -11.58 1.94
C ARG A 3 24.14 -11.87 0.51
N ARG A 4 24.24 -13.16 0.21
CA ARG A 4 24.66 -13.72 -1.08
C ARG A 4 23.80 -13.17 -2.23
N LEU A 5 24.47 -12.83 -3.32
CA LEU A 5 23.89 -12.46 -4.61
C LEU A 5 23.03 -13.61 -5.13
N GLY A 6 21.72 -13.41 -5.23
CA GLY A 6 20.84 -14.29 -5.98
C GLY A 6 20.76 -13.80 -7.43
N THR A 7 21.21 -14.61 -8.38
CA THR A 7 20.93 -14.41 -9.81
C THR A 7 19.43 -14.55 -10.03
N THR A 8 18.69 -13.44 -9.98
CA THR A 8 17.34 -13.44 -10.56
C THR A 8 17.52 -13.20 -12.05
N SER A 9 17.14 -14.20 -12.83
CA SER A 9 17.19 -14.24 -14.28
C SER A 9 16.52 -13.02 -14.90
N LEU A 10 16.94 -12.63 -16.10
CA LEU A 10 16.15 -11.80 -17.01
C LEU A 10 14.80 -12.49 -17.22
N CYS A 11 13.82 -12.19 -16.38
CA CYS A 11 12.48 -12.74 -16.47
C CYS A 11 11.78 -12.07 -17.65
N LYS A 12 12.05 -12.56 -18.86
CA LYS A 12 11.25 -12.23 -20.03
C LYS A 12 9.82 -12.70 -19.78
N ALA A 13 8.83 -11.86 -20.05
CA ALA A 13 7.43 -12.25 -20.07
C ALA A 13 7.26 -13.48 -20.98
N LYS A 14 6.62 -14.52 -20.44
CA LYS A 14 6.26 -15.72 -21.17
C LYS A 14 4.75 -15.81 -21.23
N LYS A 15 4.22 -16.06 -22.42
CA LYS A 15 2.80 -16.29 -22.64
C LYS A 15 2.59 -17.77 -22.92
N ILE A 16 1.64 -18.37 -22.22
CA ILE A 16 1.21 -19.75 -22.47
C ILE A 16 0.05 -19.66 -23.47
N VAL A 17 0.18 -20.34 -24.61
CA VAL A 17 -0.84 -20.41 -25.66
C VAL A 17 -1.39 -21.82 -25.70
N GLU A 18 -2.71 -21.94 -25.54
CA GLU A 18 -3.43 -23.21 -25.65
C GLU A 18 -4.17 -23.25 -26.99
N LYS A 19 -4.00 -24.35 -27.74
CA LYS A 19 -4.73 -24.64 -28.98
C LYS A 19 -5.43 -26.00 -28.83
N THR A 20 -6.70 -26.05 -29.17
CA THR A 20 -7.52 -27.27 -29.11
C THR A 20 -7.82 -27.77 -30.51
N ASP A 21 -7.14 -28.85 -30.92
CA ASP A 21 -7.40 -29.54 -32.18
C ASP A 21 -8.21 -30.81 -31.88
N GLY A 22 -9.54 -30.66 -31.86
CA GLY A 22 -10.46 -31.76 -31.56
C GLY A 22 -10.36 -32.25 -30.11
N ASN A 23 -9.77 -33.43 -29.90
CA ASN A 23 -9.59 -34.04 -28.56
C ASN A 23 -8.16 -33.87 -28.01
N VAL A 24 -7.29 -33.13 -28.69
CA VAL A 24 -5.92 -32.88 -28.25
C VAL A 24 -5.75 -31.40 -27.92
N THR A 25 -5.27 -31.12 -26.70
CA THR A 25 -4.85 -29.79 -26.25
C THR A 25 -3.35 -29.64 -26.42
N ILE A 26 -2.92 -28.71 -27.27
CA ILE A 26 -1.51 -28.37 -27.50
C ILE A 26 -1.22 -27.10 -26.69
N ILE A 27 -0.25 -27.19 -25.76
CA ILE A 27 0.16 -26.09 -24.90
C ILE A 27 1.57 -25.66 -25.32
N GLU A 28 1.70 -24.45 -25.88
CA GLU A 28 2.96 -23.85 -26.33
C GLU A 28 3.35 -22.67 -25.43
N VAL A 29 4.65 -22.42 -25.27
CA VAL A 29 5.17 -21.26 -24.53
C VAL A 29 5.87 -20.31 -25.51
N GLU A 30 5.31 -19.12 -25.65
CA GLU A 30 5.85 -18.05 -26.49
C GLU A 30 6.56 -17.01 -25.61
N ASN A 31 7.72 -16.52 -26.05
CA ASN A 31 8.41 -15.42 -25.38
C ASN A 31 7.84 -14.10 -25.88
N VAL A 32 7.33 -13.28 -24.97
CA VAL A 32 6.82 -11.95 -25.29
C VAL A 32 7.98 -10.96 -25.19
N GLU A 33 8.21 -10.21 -26.27
CA GLU A 33 9.21 -9.14 -26.27
C GLU A 33 8.70 -7.98 -25.41
N GLU A 34 9.39 -7.69 -24.30
CA GLU A 34 9.05 -6.58 -23.41
C GLU A 34 9.62 -5.27 -23.95
N SER A 35 8.84 -4.19 -23.84
CA SER A 35 9.35 -2.84 -24.07
C SER A 35 10.45 -2.51 -23.04
N GLN A 36 11.54 -1.89 -23.51
CA GLN A 36 12.65 -1.52 -22.63
C GLN A 36 12.18 -0.50 -21.60
N LYS A 37 11.97 -0.94 -20.36
CA LYS A 37 11.62 -0.04 -19.25
C LYS A 37 12.87 0.75 -18.83
N PRO A 38 12.74 2.06 -18.56
CA PRO A 38 13.86 2.87 -18.10
C PRO A 38 14.39 2.31 -16.78
N LYS A 39 15.71 2.13 -16.70
CA LYS A 39 16.36 1.66 -15.49
C LYS A 39 16.38 2.81 -14.47
N VAL A 40 15.78 2.60 -13.31
CA VAL A 40 15.83 3.56 -12.21
C VAL A 40 17.19 3.47 -11.52
N GLU A 41 17.92 4.58 -11.44
CA GLU A 41 19.14 4.66 -10.65
C GLU A 41 18.79 4.66 -9.16
N LEU A 42 19.17 3.60 -8.45
CA LEU A 42 18.84 3.46 -7.03
C LEU A 42 19.69 4.36 -6.11
N GLY A 43 20.83 4.85 -6.58
CA GLY A 43 21.76 5.65 -5.78
C GLY A 43 22.12 4.96 -4.46
N LYS A 44 21.88 5.65 -3.34
CA LYS A 44 22.09 5.11 -1.97
C LYS A 44 20.90 4.33 -1.40
N HIS A 45 19.78 4.27 -2.13
CA HIS A 45 18.55 3.68 -1.62
C HIS A 45 18.51 2.17 -1.85
N SER A 46 17.84 1.46 -0.95
CA SER A 46 17.74 -0.02 -0.99
C SER A 46 16.70 -0.55 -1.98
N CYS A 47 15.80 0.30 -2.48
CA CYS A 47 14.70 -0.11 -3.36
C CYS A 47 14.25 1.03 -4.28
N ALA A 48 13.66 0.72 -5.45
CA ALA A 48 13.20 1.72 -6.41
C ALA A 48 12.19 2.73 -5.80
N LEU A 49 11.23 2.23 -5.03
CA LEU A 49 10.25 3.09 -4.34
C LEU A 49 10.84 3.87 -3.16
N CYS A 50 11.98 3.44 -2.65
CA CYS A 50 12.70 4.12 -1.57
C CYS A 50 13.51 5.31 -2.12
N ALA A 51 13.88 5.27 -3.40
CA ALA A 51 14.58 6.33 -4.10
C ALA A 51 13.65 7.50 -4.49
N LEU A 52 12.34 7.25 -4.56
CA LEU A 52 11.36 8.29 -4.80
C LEU A 52 11.29 9.26 -3.60
N PRO A 53 11.27 10.58 -3.82
CA PRO A 53 11.23 11.57 -2.74
C PRO A 53 9.84 11.67 -2.07
N MET A 54 8.84 10.96 -2.58
CA MET A 54 7.45 11.05 -2.15
C MET A 54 6.88 9.72 -1.67
N LYS A 55 5.90 9.79 -0.77
CA LYS A 55 5.10 8.64 -0.34
C LYS A 55 4.04 8.36 -1.40
N ILE A 56 4.02 7.13 -1.89
CA ILE A 56 3.06 6.66 -2.89
C ILE A 56 1.66 6.59 -2.27
N LYS A 57 0.68 7.13 -2.99
CA LYS A 57 -0.74 7.09 -2.65
C LYS A 57 -1.49 6.13 -3.57
N TYR A 58 -2.70 5.74 -3.20
CA TYR A 58 -3.59 4.93 -4.05
C TYR A 58 -3.99 5.65 -5.35
N THR A 59 -3.93 6.98 -5.36
CA THR A 59 -4.18 7.82 -6.54
C THR A 59 -3.09 7.75 -7.60
N ASP A 60 -1.90 7.25 -7.25
CA ASP A 60 -0.74 7.21 -8.14
C ASP A 60 -0.81 5.99 -9.08
N VAL A 61 -1.89 5.91 -9.85
CA VAL A 61 -2.28 4.78 -10.73
C VAL A 61 -1.11 4.33 -11.60
N LEU A 62 -0.42 5.26 -12.25
CA LEU A 62 0.70 4.96 -13.17
C LEU A 62 1.89 4.25 -12.50
N ILE A 63 2.15 4.55 -11.22
CA ILE A 63 3.22 3.89 -10.48
C ILE A 63 2.75 2.51 -10.04
N LEU A 64 1.51 2.41 -9.56
CA LEU A 64 0.94 1.15 -9.09
C LEU A 64 0.84 0.11 -10.21
N GLU A 65 0.46 0.52 -11.43
CA GLU A 65 0.34 -0.37 -12.60
C GLU A 65 1.65 -1.07 -12.95
N GLN A 66 2.79 -0.43 -12.73
CA GLN A 66 4.10 -1.03 -13.01
C GLN A 66 4.39 -2.26 -12.15
N PHE A 67 3.73 -2.37 -10.98
CA PHE A 67 3.90 -3.47 -10.03
C PHE A 67 2.72 -4.43 -10.02
N MET A 68 1.80 -4.32 -10.98
CA MET A 68 0.64 -5.20 -11.11
C MET A 68 0.75 -6.07 -12.36
N ARG A 69 0.03 -7.19 -12.33
CA ARG A 69 -0.27 -8.01 -13.52
C ARG A 69 -1.41 -7.37 -14.33
N GLU A 70 -1.72 -7.99 -15.46
CA GLU A 70 -2.90 -7.64 -16.27
C GLU A 70 -4.19 -7.78 -15.45
N ASP A 71 -4.29 -8.83 -14.61
CA ASP A 71 -5.43 -9.10 -13.73
C ASP A 71 -5.55 -8.14 -12.52
N GLY A 72 -4.66 -7.16 -12.37
CA GLY A 72 -4.68 -6.22 -11.23
C GLY A 72 -4.13 -6.80 -9.93
N THR A 73 -3.57 -8.00 -9.95
CA THR A 73 -2.86 -8.60 -8.81
C THR A 73 -1.44 -8.05 -8.68
N VAL A 74 -0.97 -7.83 -7.45
CA VAL A 74 0.37 -7.29 -7.20
C VAL A 74 1.45 -8.34 -7.46
N LEU A 75 2.52 -7.94 -8.14
CA LEU A 75 3.68 -8.79 -8.40
C LEU A 75 4.39 -9.18 -7.09
N PRO A 76 4.90 -10.42 -6.98
CA PRO A 76 5.60 -10.87 -5.80
C PRO A 76 6.93 -10.14 -5.62
N LYS A 77 7.32 -9.94 -4.35
CA LYS A 77 8.54 -9.23 -3.96
C LYS A 77 9.83 -9.72 -4.63
N GLN A 78 9.91 -11.03 -4.91
CA GLN A 78 11.07 -11.64 -5.57
C GLN A 78 11.31 -11.09 -6.97
N ILE A 79 10.23 -10.70 -7.66
CA ILE A 79 10.26 -10.14 -9.01
C ILE A 79 10.40 -8.62 -8.93
N THR A 80 9.64 -7.97 -8.04
CA THR A 80 9.65 -6.49 -7.94
C THR A 80 10.94 -5.93 -7.34
N GLY A 81 11.65 -6.68 -6.51
CA GLY A 81 12.90 -6.25 -5.87
C GLY A 81 12.72 -5.16 -4.80
N ILE A 82 11.49 -4.91 -4.35
CA ILE A 82 11.18 -3.84 -3.39
C ILE A 82 11.46 -4.31 -1.94
N CYS A 83 11.73 -3.36 -1.03
CA CYS A 83 11.86 -3.65 0.40
C CYS A 83 10.50 -4.09 1.01
N PRO A 84 10.46 -4.93 2.06
CA PRO A 84 9.20 -5.47 2.57
C PRO A 84 8.23 -4.39 3.03
N LYS A 85 8.72 -3.32 3.66
CA LYS A 85 7.91 -2.19 4.12
C LYS A 85 7.17 -1.50 2.96
N GLN A 86 7.84 -1.32 1.83
CA GLN A 86 7.24 -0.69 0.65
C GLN A 86 6.32 -1.66 -0.10
N GLN A 87 6.63 -2.97 -0.11
CA GLN A 87 5.73 -4.00 -0.64
C GLN A 87 4.37 -3.95 0.08
N TYR A 88 4.33 -3.98 1.42
CA TYR A 88 3.07 -3.88 2.18
C TYR A 88 2.33 -2.56 1.99
N ARG A 89 3.05 -1.47 1.72
CA ARG A 89 2.43 -0.18 1.39
C ARG A 89 1.79 -0.24 0.01
N LEU A 90 2.50 -0.78 -0.96
CA LEU A 90 2.03 -0.92 -2.33
C LEU A 90 0.78 -1.81 -2.40
N GLU A 91 0.78 -2.95 -1.71
CA GLU A 91 -0.38 -3.84 -1.63
C GLU A 91 -1.63 -3.14 -1.06
N ARG A 92 -1.46 -2.32 -0.02
CA ARG A 92 -2.56 -1.53 0.55
C ARG A 92 -3.04 -0.44 -0.41
N CYS A 93 -2.12 0.29 -1.04
CA CYS A 93 -2.48 1.32 -2.03
C CYS A 93 -3.20 0.72 -3.24
N VAL A 94 -2.78 -0.46 -3.72
CA VAL A 94 -3.46 -1.17 -4.83
C VAL A 94 -4.86 -1.61 -4.40
N MET A 95 -5.01 -2.18 -3.20
CA MET A 95 -6.33 -2.55 -2.68
C MET A 95 -7.27 -1.34 -2.53
N GLN A 96 -6.75 -0.22 -2.03
CA GLN A 96 -7.48 1.05 -1.98
C GLN A 96 -7.88 1.50 -3.40
N ALA A 97 -6.94 1.54 -4.35
CA ALA A 97 -7.22 1.94 -5.72
C ALA A 97 -8.31 1.09 -6.40
N HIS A 98 -8.28 -0.24 -6.18
CA HIS A 98 -9.34 -1.16 -6.63
C HIS A 98 -10.69 -0.80 -6.04
N TRP A 99 -10.76 -0.54 -4.73
CA TRP A 99 -12.01 -0.17 -4.05
C TRP A 99 -12.50 1.26 -4.41
N ALA A 100 -11.61 2.16 -4.83
CA ALA A 100 -11.98 3.46 -5.41
C ALA A 100 -12.46 3.35 -6.86
N GLY A 101 -12.24 2.20 -7.52
CA GLY A 101 -12.56 2.01 -8.93
C GLY A 101 -11.58 2.68 -9.88
N LEU A 102 -10.32 2.88 -9.49
CA LEU A 102 -9.28 3.48 -10.34
C LEU A 102 -8.74 2.52 -11.42
N PHE A 103 -9.05 1.22 -11.33
CA PHE A 103 -8.62 0.19 -12.26
C PHE A 103 -9.80 -0.55 -12.91
N PRO A 104 -10.59 0.10 -13.78
CA PRO A 104 -11.76 -0.54 -14.41
C PRO A 104 -11.40 -1.78 -15.24
N ASP A 105 -10.26 -1.73 -15.94
CA ASP A 105 -9.84 -2.79 -16.87
C ASP A 105 -9.18 -3.99 -16.16
N LYS A 106 -8.74 -3.80 -14.92
CA LYS A 106 -7.96 -4.79 -14.14
C LYS A 106 -8.76 -5.34 -12.95
N THR A 107 -10.05 -5.04 -12.87
CA THR A 107 -10.95 -5.65 -11.89
C THR A 107 -11.59 -6.90 -12.49
N LEU A 108 -11.46 -8.03 -11.81
CA LEU A 108 -12.19 -9.24 -12.19
C LEU A 108 -13.70 -8.94 -12.24
N PRO A 109 -14.45 -9.50 -13.20
CA PRO A 109 -15.90 -9.33 -13.27
C PRO A 109 -16.63 -9.81 -12.01
N ASP A 110 -16.02 -10.73 -11.27
CA ASP A 110 -16.48 -11.25 -9.97
C ASP A 110 -16.14 -10.35 -8.77
N PHE A 111 -15.59 -9.15 -8.97
CA PHE A 111 -15.53 -8.15 -7.91
C PHE A 111 -16.96 -7.72 -7.54
N ASP A 112 -17.56 -8.46 -6.61
CA ASP A 112 -18.85 -8.17 -6.02
C ASP A 112 -18.86 -6.74 -5.48
N ARG A 113 -19.41 -5.81 -6.28
CA ARG A 113 -19.70 -4.42 -5.91
C ARG A 113 -21.10 -4.28 -5.29
N ALA A 114 -21.78 -5.36 -4.93
CA ALA A 114 -23.11 -5.26 -4.33
C ALA A 114 -23.09 -4.60 -2.93
N GLY A 115 -24.27 -4.14 -2.51
CA GLY A 115 -24.47 -3.54 -1.19
C GLY A 115 -23.70 -2.24 -0.99
N TYR A 116 -22.97 -2.14 0.12
CA TYR A 116 -22.23 -0.92 0.48
C TYR A 116 -20.96 -0.71 -0.36
N LYS A 117 -20.50 -1.73 -1.10
CA LYS A 117 -19.28 -1.67 -1.92
C LYS A 117 -19.47 -0.87 -3.22
N ARG A 118 -20.72 -0.55 -3.60
CA ARG A 118 -21.05 0.27 -4.78
C ARG A 118 -20.76 1.75 -4.61
N PHE A 119 -20.62 2.21 -3.37
CA PHE A 119 -20.43 3.63 -3.09
C PHE A 119 -18.98 4.04 -3.25
N ASN A 120 -18.74 5.23 -3.79
CA ASN A 120 -17.41 5.79 -3.95
C ASN A 120 -16.68 5.83 -2.62
N ARG A 121 -15.45 5.33 -2.61
CA ARG A 121 -14.57 5.29 -1.43
C ARG A 121 -13.27 5.98 -1.75
N TYR A 122 -12.84 6.84 -0.84
CA TYR A 122 -11.59 7.57 -0.91
C TYR A 122 -10.85 7.39 0.41
N TRP A 123 -9.53 7.54 0.36
CA TRP A 123 -8.65 7.51 1.51
C TRP A 123 -7.73 8.72 1.47
N ASP A 124 -7.20 9.11 2.62
CA ASP A 124 -6.15 10.10 2.77
C ASP A 124 -4.78 9.42 2.93
N ASP A 125 -4.74 8.25 3.60
CA ASP A 125 -3.55 7.47 3.93
C ASP A 125 -3.66 5.97 3.59
N ASP A 126 -2.52 5.31 3.42
CA ASP A 126 -2.35 3.86 3.25
C ASP A 126 -2.85 3.02 4.46
N TRP A 127 -3.01 3.65 5.62
CA TRP A 127 -3.52 3.02 6.84
C TRP A 127 -5.01 3.24 7.08
N ASP A 128 -5.67 4.11 6.32
CA ASP A 128 -7.06 4.52 6.59
C ASP A 128 -8.06 3.37 6.55
N MET A 129 -7.77 2.35 5.76
CA MET A 129 -8.59 1.15 5.71
C MET A 129 -8.74 0.47 7.08
N TYR A 130 -7.74 0.62 7.96
CA TYR A 130 -7.72 0.02 9.29
C TYR A 130 -7.95 1.06 10.40
N LYS A 131 -8.09 2.35 10.07
CA LYS A 131 -8.35 3.37 11.10
C LYS A 131 -9.79 3.20 11.60
N THR A 132 -9.94 2.93 12.89
CA THR A 132 -11.25 2.96 13.55
C THR A 132 -11.73 4.40 13.63
N GLN A 133 -12.84 4.71 12.95
CA GLN A 133 -13.47 6.02 13.06
C GLN A 133 -14.12 6.16 14.44
N VAL A 134 -13.61 7.08 15.26
CA VAL A 134 -14.25 7.48 16.51
C VAL A 134 -15.32 8.51 16.19
N LYS A 135 -16.60 8.12 16.30
CA LYS A 135 -17.73 9.06 16.14
C LYS A 135 -17.86 9.88 17.43
N VAL A 136 -17.31 11.09 17.45
CA VAL A 136 -17.52 12.03 18.55
C VAL A 136 -18.93 12.61 18.43
N LYS A 137 -19.81 12.28 19.37
CA LYS A 137 -21.14 12.88 19.48
C LYS A 137 -21.06 14.04 20.47
N ALA A 138 -21.71 15.16 20.15
CA ALA A 138 -21.85 16.26 21.12
C ALA A 138 -22.52 15.72 22.40
N GLY A 139 -21.83 15.85 23.54
CA GLY A 139 -22.29 15.31 24.83
C GLY A 139 -21.79 13.91 25.20
N SER A 140 -21.06 13.19 24.34
CA SER A 140 -20.40 11.94 24.74
C SER A 140 -19.04 12.24 25.36
N TRP A 141 -18.93 12.11 26.68
CA TRP A 141 -17.65 12.09 27.37
C TRP A 141 -16.93 10.77 27.07
N PHE A 142 -15.80 10.83 26.37
CA PHE A 142 -14.90 9.68 26.26
C PHE A 142 -13.74 9.87 27.21
N TYR A 143 -13.72 9.12 28.31
CA TYR A 143 -12.57 9.02 29.19
C TYR A 143 -11.56 8.05 28.54
N VAL A 144 -10.52 8.57 27.90
CA VAL A 144 -9.40 7.74 27.42
C VAL A 144 -8.39 7.61 28.56
N HIS A 145 -8.46 6.52 29.32
CA HIS A 145 -7.40 6.15 30.25
C HIS A 145 -6.18 5.71 29.43
N GLN A 146 -5.26 6.64 29.17
CA GLN A 146 -3.90 6.24 28.82
C GLN A 146 -3.24 5.79 30.12
N HIS A 147 -3.07 4.48 30.30
CA HIS A 147 -2.12 3.98 31.30
C HIS A 147 -0.75 4.51 30.90
N ARG A 148 -0.28 5.56 31.60
CA ARG A 148 1.16 5.87 31.60
C ARG A 148 1.83 4.63 32.20
N PRO A 149 2.70 3.89 31.47
CA PRO A 149 3.56 2.94 32.13
C PRO A 149 4.27 3.73 33.23
N ARG A 150 4.18 3.21 34.46
CA ARG A 150 4.71 3.83 35.68
C ARG A 150 6.13 4.33 35.37
N ALA A 151 6.30 5.65 35.24
CA ALA A 151 7.62 6.22 35.13
C ALA A 151 8.40 5.79 36.38
N PRO A 152 9.65 5.28 36.25
CA PRO A 152 10.45 4.99 37.44
C PRO A 152 10.59 6.26 38.27
N LEU A 153 10.35 6.12 39.57
CA LEU A 153 10.42 7.18 40.57
C LEU A 153 11.85 7.73 40.61
N PHE A 154 12.09 8.82 39.90
CA PHE A 154 13.19 9.73 40.22
C PHE A 154 12.62 11.14 40.33
N THR A 155 12.35 11.51 41.59
CA THR A 155 11.97 12.85 42.03
C THR A 155 13.20 13.73 42.14
N ILE A 156 13.32 14.80 41.35
CA ILE A 156 13.98 16.05 41.77
C ILE A 156 13.34 17.23 41.02
N GLY A 157 12.79 18.20 41.75
CA GLY A 157 12.83 19.62 41.33
C GLY A 157 11.50 20.27 40.95
N ASN A 158 10.86 20.89 41.94
CA ASN A 158 9.76 21.86 41.83
C ASN A 158 10.03 22.95 40.79
N LYS A 159 9.05 23.29 39.93
CA LYS A 159 8.73 24.69 39.54
C LYS A 159 7.24 24.84 39.20
N ASN A 160 6.60 25.72 39.95
CA ASN A 160 5.24 26.24 39.74
C ASN A 160 5.15 26.99 38.41
N PHE A 161 4.03 26.87 37.69
CA PHE A 161 3.62 27.85 36.69
C PHE A 161 2.11 28.03 36.77
N GLU A 162 1.71 29.17 37.30
CA GLU A 162 0.32 29.61 37.50
C GLU A 162 -0.38 29.82 36.15
N GLN A 163 -1.64 29.36 36.08
CA GLN A 163 -2.55 29.68 35.00
C GLN A 163 -3.28 30.99 35.33
N SER A 164 -2.97 32.08 34.64
CA SER A 164 -3.85 33.25 34.56
C SER A 164 -4.95 32.97 33.53
N LYS A 165 -6.19 32.78 34.00
CA LYS A 165 -7.38 32.89 33.15
C LYS A 165 -8.07 34.22 33.47
N GLU A 166 -7.90 35.19 32.58
CA GLU A 166 -8.81 36.33 32.48
C GLU A 166 -10.18 35.80 32.03
N THR A 167 -11.21 36.00 32.84
CA THR A 167 -12.60 35.90 32.42
C THR A 167 -13.23 37.28 32.51
N SER A 168 -13.28 37.96 31.37
CA SER A 168 -14.30 38.96 31.08
C SER A 168 -15.67 38.27 30.99
N LYS A 169 -16.66 38.71 31.79
CA LYS A 169 -18.03 39.05 31.37
C LYS A 169 -18.97 39.21 32.57
N SER A 170 -19.77 40.28 32.45
CA SER A 170 -21.01 40.67 33.16
C SER A 170 -20.91 40.92 34.66
#